data_AF-A0A1Q3LGK6-F1
#
_entry.id   AF-A0A1Q3LGK6-F1
#
_cell.length_a   1.000
_cell.length_b   1.000
_cell.length_c   1.000
_cell.angle_alpha   90.00
_cell.angle_beta   90.00
_cell.angle_gamma   90.00
#
_symmetry.space_group_name_H-M   'P 1'
#
loop_
_entity.id
_entity.type
_entity.pdbx_description
1 polymer ?
#
loop_
_entity_poly.entity_id
_entity_poly.type
_entity_poly.pdbx_seq_one_letter_code
_entity_poly.pdbx_strand_id
1 'polypeptide(L)'
;MIGIQWQGFDIKDLEHEIHAIIDQIEVDARQVLDDIAREVVDEMYSILIAARTATGDLREAAGQGIAGRVDTGSMARDIKAALESDIDGAVVLTWGWVNNVEPYYLAQEYGTTKIRAMSALQQSYVKGRERLRERLQAMGLEVH
;
A
#
# COMPACT_ATOMS: atom_id res chain seq x y z
N MET A 1 -23.58 56.26 -15.26
CA MET A 1 -23.49 55.63 -13.93
C MET A 1 -23.85 54.16 -14.15
N ILE A 2 -22.86 53.27 -14.21
CA ILE A 2 -23.08 51.84 -14.46
C ILE A 2 -23.26 51.22 -13.07
N GLY A 3 -24.48 50.85 -12.73
CA GLY A 3 -24.79 50.14 -11.49
C GLY A 3 -24.26 48.72 -11.58
N ILE A 4 -23.23 48.41 -10.80
CA ILE A 4 -22.79 47.03 -10.59
C ILE A 4 -23.85 46.40 -9.67
N GLN A 5 -24.72 45.55 -10.21
CA GLN A 5 -25.57 44.67 -9.42
C GLN A 5 -24.68 43.61 -8.80
N TRP A 6 -24.47 43.69 -7.49
CA TRP A 6 -24.00 42.56 -6.70
C TRP A 6 -25.06 41.45 -6.77
N GLN A 7 -24.81 40.41 -7.56
CA GLN A 7 -25.50 39.13 -7.38
C GLN A 7 -24.92 38.53 -6.10
N GLY A 8 -25.75 38.44 -5.05
CA GLY A 8 -25.31 37.89 -3.78
C GLY A 8 -24.75 36.49 -3.96
N PHE A 9 -23.53 36.25 -3.48
CA PHE A 9 -23.00 34.92 -3.28
C PHE A 9 -23.87 34.24 -2.21
N ASP A 10 -24.57 33.15 -2.56
CA ASP A 10 -25.29 32.33 -1.58
C ASP A 10 -24.26 31.49 -0.82
N ILE A 11 -24.27 31.59 0.51
CA ILE A 11 -23.39 30.82 1.39
C ILE A 11 -23.60 29.31 1.17
N LYS A 12 -24.82 28.89 0.78
CA LYS A 12 -25.13 27.48 0.48
C LYS A 12 -24.44 26.97 -0.78
N ASP A 13 -24.27 27.82 -1.78
CA ASP A 13 -23.55 27.45 -3.01
C ASP A 13 -22.05 27.27 -2.69
N LEU A 14 -21.49 28.16 -1.87
CA LEU A 14 -20.11 28.03 -1.38
C LEU A 14 -19.92 26.75 -0.53
N GLU A 15 -20.86 26.44 0.37
CA GLU A 15 -20.84 25.20 1.15
C GLU A 15 -20.89 23.95 0.25
N HIS A 16 -21.74 23.97 -0.79
CA HIS A 16 -21.84 22.86 -1.74
C HIS A 16 -20.55 22.68 -2.54
N GLU A 17 -19.95 23.79 -3.03
CA GLU A 17 -18.67 23.76 -3.73
C GLU A 17 -17.54 23.27 -2.83
N ILE A 18 -17.48 23.70 -1.56
CA ILE A 18 -16.50 23.22 -0.58
C ILE A 18 -16.64 21.70 -0.36
N HIS A 19 -17.87 21.21 -0.15
CA HIS A 19 -18.08 19.77 0.00
C HIS A 19 -17.68 18.98 -1.25
N ALA A 20 -18.01 19.46 -2.45
CA ALA A 20 -17.61 18.82 -3.69
C ALA A 20 -16.07 18.76 -3.87
N ILE A 21 -15.37 19.81 -3.45
CA ILE A 21 -13.89 19.83 -3.45
C ILE A 21 -13.33 18.82 -2.45
N ILE A 22 -13.90 18.74 -1.23
CA ILE A 22 -13.47 17.78 -0.21
C ILE A 22 -13.67 16.34 -0.70
N ASP A 23 -14.85 16.04 -1.25
CA ASP A 23 -15.16 14.72 -1.80
C ASP A 23 -14.18 14.33 -2.91
N GLN A 24 -13.85 15.28 -3.80
CA GLN A 24 -12.88 15.04 -4.86
C GLN A 24 -11.47 14.76 -4.31
N ILE A 25 -11.03 15.50 -3.28
CA ILE A 25 -9.75 15.26 -2.63
C ILE A 25 -9.70 13.86 -2.00
N GLU A 26 -10.79 13.41 -1.37
CA GLU A 26 -10.85 12.07 -0.80
C GLU A 26 -10.77 10.99 -1.89
N VAL A 27 -11.48 11.17 -3.01
CA VAL A 27 -11.43 10.25 -4.17
C VAL A 27 -10.01 10.18 -4.73
N ASP A 28 -9.35 11.33 -4.91
CA ASP A 28 -7.99 11.40 -5.44
C ASP A 28 -7.00 10.74 -4.47
N ALA A 29 -7.14 10.99 -3.16
CA ALA A 29 -6.30 10.36 -2.14
C ALA A 29 -6.46 8.83 -2.12
N ARG A 30 -7.69 8.32 -2.23
CA ARG A 30 -7.97 6.89 -2.33
C ARG A 30 -7.34 6.29 -3.57
N GLN A 31 -7.43 6.96 -4.72
CA GLN A 31 -6.85 6.46 -5.95
C GLN A 31 -5.32 6.38 -5.86
N VAL A 32 -4.67 7.42 -5.31
CA VAL A 32 -3.23 7.43 -5.08
C VAL A 32 -2.80 6.29 -4.14
N LEU A 33 -3.54 6.08 -3.05
CA LEU A 33 -3.24 5.00 -2.11
C LEU A 33 -3.53 3.61 -2.69
N ASP A 34 -4.53 3.43 -3.55
CA ASP A 34 -4.77 2.16 -4.26
C ASP A 34 -3.63 1.81 -5.23
N ASP A 35 -3.12 2.80 -5.95
CA ASP A 35 -1.95 2.61 -6.82
C ASP A 35 -0.73 2.19 -5.98
N ILE A 36 -0.48 2.87 -4.85
CA ILE A 36 0.62 2.53 -3.92
C ILE A 36 0.41 1.13 -3.33
N ALA A 37 -0.82 0.76 -2.98
CA ALA A 37 -1.16 -0.54 -2.44
C ALA A 37 -0.69 -1.68 -3.37
N ARG A 38 -0.95 -1.53 -4.67
CA ARG A 38 -0.50 -2.49 -5.68
C ARG A 38 1.03 -2.54 -5.75
N GLU A 39 1.69 -1.38 -5.79
CA GLU A 39 3.15 -1.30 -5.86
C GLU A 39 3.86 -1.93 -4.65
N VAL A 40 3.35 -1.75 -3.43
CA VAL A 40 3.96 -2.30 -2.21
C VAL A 40 3.73 -3.81 -2.08
N VAL A 41 2.55 -4.30 -2.49
CA VAL A 41 2.25 -5.73 -2.53
C VAL A 41 3.15 -6.43 -3.56
N ASP A 42 3.27 -5.86 -4.76
CA ASP A 42 4.14 -6.39 -5.82
C ASP A 42 5.62 -6.38 -5.41
N GLU A 43 6.06 -5.35 -4.70
CA GLU A 43 7.42 -5.29 -4.15
C GLU A 43 7.66 -6.39 -3.11
N MET A 44 6.75 -6.56 -2.15
CA MET A 44 6.89 -7.64 -1.16
C MET A 44 6.91 -9.01 -1.82
N TYR A 45 6.02 -9.23 -2.79
CA TYR A 45 5.98 -10.45 -3.58
C TYR A 45 7.33 -10.69 -4.26
N SER A 46 7.88 -9.66 -4.93
CA SER A 46 9.15 -9.72 -5.64
C SER A 46 10.33 -10.04 -4.72
N ILE A 47 10.38 -9.44 -3.52
CA ILE A 47 11.43 -9.73 -2.53
C ILE A 47 11.38 -11.19 -2.06
N LEU A 48 10.17 -11.74 -1.86
CA LEU A 48 9.98 -13.11 -1.37
C LEU A 48 10.35 -14.17 -2.40
N ILE A 49 9.99 -13.96 -3.67
CA ILE A 49 10.36 -14.89 -4.75
C ILE A 49 11.87 -14.81 -5.06
N ALA A 50 12.47 -13.63 -4.95
CA ALA A 50 13.90 -13.44 -5.17
C ALA A 50 14.76 -14.09 -4.07
N ALA A 51 14.21 -14.24 -2.86
CA ALA A 51 14.87 -14.93 -1.76
C ALA A 51 14.81 -16.46 -1.91
N ARG A 52 15.55 -16.99 -2.89
CA ARG A 52 15.69 -18.43 -3.13
C ARG A 52 16.16 -19.18 -1.88
N THR A 53 15.54 -20.32 -1.61
CA THR A 53 15.90 -21.24 -0.53
C THR A 53 16.04 -22.65 -1.11
N ALA A 54 16.85 -23.50 -0.49
CA ALA A 54 17.03 -24.88 -0.98
C ALA A 54 15.69 -25.64 -1.07
N THR A 55 14.79 -25.46 -0.10
CA THR A 55 13.44 -26.04 -0.12
C THR A 55 12.57 -25.43 -1.22
N GLY A 56 12.67 -24.11 -1.45
CA GLY A 56 11.99 -23.43 -2.55
C GLY A 56 12.41 -23.98 -3.92
N ASP A 57 13.71 -24.13 -4.12
CA ASP A 57 14.30 -24.64 -5.37
C ASP A 57 13.92 -26.10 -5.62
N LEU A 58 13.90 -26.94 -4.57
CA LEU A 58 13.47 -28.34 -4.69
C LEU A 58 12.00 -28.47 -5.10
N ARG A 59 11.11 -27.60 -4.60
CA ARG A 59 9.68 -27.64 -5.00
C ARG A 59 9.45 -27.11 -6.39
N GLU A 60 10.16 -26.05 -6.80
CA GLU A 60 10.13 -25.56 -8.18
C GLU A 60 10.57 -26.68 -9.13
N ALA A 61 11.68 -27.36 -8.82
CA ALA A 61 12.18 -28.49 -9.60
C ALA A 61 11.20 -29.67 -9.64
N ALA A 62 10.40 -29.88 -8.59
CA ALA A 62 9.33 -30.88 -8.54
C ALA A 62 8.01 -30.43 -9.21
N GLY A 63 7.92 -29.20 -9.72
CA GLY A 63 6.68 -28.64 -10.29
C GLY A 63 5.57 -28.39 -9.25
N GLN A 64 5.92 -28.32 -7.96
CA GLN A 64 4.98 -28.24 -6.83
C GLN A 64 4.87 -26.83 -6.22
N GLY A 65 5.45 -25.80 -6.86
CA GLY A 65 5.36 -24.44 -6.37
C GLY A 65 6.32 -23.47 -7.07
N ILE A 66 6.46 -22.28 -6.50
CA ILE A 66 7.34 -21.21 -6.97
C ILE A 66 8.64 -21.27 -6.16
N ALA A 67 9.79 -20.99 -6.80
CA ALA A 67 11.04 -20.77 -6.11
C ALA A 67 10.95 -19.58 -5.14
N GLY A 68 11.88 -19.54 -4.17
CA GLY A 68 11.87 -18.51 -3.12
C GLY A 68 11.39 -19.02 -1.77
N ARG A 69 11.33 -18.12 -0.79
CA ARG A 69 10.85 -18.40 0.56
C ARG A 69 9.32 -18.34 0.60
N VAL A 70 8.71 -19.21 -0.17
CA VAL A 70 7.26 -19.33 -0.28
C VAL A 70 6.88 -20.68 0.29
N ASP A 71 7.15 -20.96 1.57
CA ASP A 71 7.21 -22.32 2.17
C ASP A 71 5.97 -23.20 1.89
N THR A 72 4.81 -22.59 1.64
CA THR A 72 3.54 -23.26 1.27
C THR A 72 2.96 -22.82 -0.08
N GLY A 73 3.68 -22.05 -0.89
CA GLY A 73 3.12 -21.34 -2.06
C GLY A 73 2.15 -20.20 -1.66
N SER A 74 1.56 -20.27 -0.47
CA SER A 74 0.56 -19.33 0.03
C SER A 74 1.19 -18.05 0.58
N MET A 75 2.39 -18.10 1.18
CA MET A 75 2.99 -16.90 1.81
C MET A 75 3.05 -15.67 0.89
N ALA A 76 3.41 -15.83 -0.39
CA ALA A 76 3.44 -14.70 -1.32
C ALA A 76 2.04 -14.34 -1.83
N ARG A 77 1.12 -15.32 -1.91
CA ARG A 77 -0.28 -15.14 -2.35
C ARG A 77 -1.20 -14.59 -1.25
N ASP A 78 -0.79 -14.68 0.00
CA ASP A 78 -1.54 -14.25 1.18
C ASP A 78 -1.25 -12.79 1.56
N ILE A 79 -0.33 -12.14 0.84
CA ILE A 79 -0.10 -10.70 0.95
C ILE A 79 -1.31 -10.00 0.37
N LYS A 80 -1.94 -9.15 1.18
CA LYS A 80 -3.04 -8.30 0.73
C LYS A 80 -2.80 -6.88 1.22
N ALA A 81 -3.47 -5.95 0.57
CA ALA A 81 -3.60 -4.58 1.04
C ALA A 81 -5.06 -4.30 1.39
N ALA A 82 -5.28 -3.39 2.33
CA ALA A 82 -6.58 -2.87 2.69
C ALA A 82 -6.50 -1.35 2.78
N LEU A 83 -7.51 -0.70 2.23
CA LEU A 83 -7.74 0.73 2.37
C LEU A 83 -8.90 0.92 3.34
N GLU A 84 -8.64 1.62 4.42
CA GLU A 84 -9.63 1.97 5.43
C GLU A 84 -9.72 3.48 5.52
N SER A 85 -10.91 3.99 5.85
CA SER A 85 -11.07 5.39 6.21
C SER A 85 -11.42 5.48 7.67
N ASP A 86 -10.71 6.34 8.38
CA ASP A 86 -11.06 6.70 9.74
C ASP A 86 -12.19 7.74 9.74
N ILE A 87 -12.86 7.86 10.88
CA ILE A 87 -13.94 8.81 11.15
C ILE A 87 -13.45 10.25 10.98
N ASP A 88 -12.15 10.49 11.19
CA ASP A 88 -11.51 11.80 11.05
C ASP A 88 -11.11 12.14 9.58
N GLY A 89 -11.57 11.37 8.60
CA GLY A 89 -11.31 11.61 7.17
C GLY A 89 -9.91 11.18 6.71
N ALA A 90 -9.14 10.50 7.56
CA ALA A 90 -7.87 9.91 7.16
C ALA A 90 -8.11 8.67 6.30
N VAL A 91 -7.45 8.59 5.14
CA VAL A 91 -7.40 7.36 4.33
C VAL A 91 -6.12 6.62 4.70
N VAL A 92 -6.26 5.40 5.22
CA VAL A 92 -5.18 4.57 5.73
C VAL A 92 -4.98 3.37 4.81
N LEU A 93 -3.74 3.20 4.34
CA LEU A 93 -3.30 2.01 3.62
C LEU A 93 -2.56 1.08 4.57
N THR A 94 -3.05 -0.15 4.71
CA THR A 94 -2.37 -1.25 5.40
C THR A 94 -2.09 -2.38 4.42
N TRP A 95 -0.99 -3.13 4.62
CA TRP A 95 -0.68 -4.29 3.81
C TRP A 95 0.21 -5.29 4.55
N GLY A 96 0.17 -6.54 4.11
CA GLY A 96 0.95 -7.63 4.68
C GLY A 96 0.19 -8.96 4.66
N TRP A 97 0.62 -9.90 5.50
CA TRP A 97 -0.05 -11.19 5.66
C TRP A 97 -1.28 -11.03 6.55
N VAL A 98 -2.47 -11.09 5.93
CA VAL A 98 -3.75 -10.81 6.61
C VAL A 98 -4.26 -12.00 7.43
N ASN A 99 -3.73 -13.21 7.19
CA ASN A 99 -4.10 -14.42 7.91
C ASN A 99 -2.89 -14.95 8.71
N ASN A 100 -3.02 -14.96 10.05
CA ASN A 100 -2.15 -15.68 10.98
C ASN A 100 -0.66 -15.25 10.96
N VAL A 101 -0.37 -14.14 11.64
CA VAL A 101 0.98 -13.57 11.80
C VAL A 101 1.91 -14.48 12.63
N GLU A 102 1.36 -15.35 13.47
CA GLU A 102 2.10 -16.19 14.40
C GLU A 102 2.87 -17.34 13.71
N PRO A 103 2.27 -18.10 12.75
CA PRO A 103 3.03 -18.98 11.87
C PRO A 103 4.12 -18.26 11.06
N TYR A 104 3.92 -16.99 10.70
CA TYR A 104 4.86 -16.22 9.89
C TYR A 104 6.18 -15.95 10.64
N TYR A 105 6.11 -15.49 11.89
CA TYR A 105 7.32 -15.28 12.71
C TYR A 105 8.03 -16.61 13.03
N LEU A 106 7.28 -17.67 13.32
CA LEU A 106 7.83 -19.01 13.57
C LEU A 106 8.52 -19.62 12.34
N ALA A 107 7.97 -19.40 11.13
CA ALA A 107 8.60 -19.82 9.87
C ALA A 107 9.82 -18.97 9.48
N GLN A 108 9.96 -17.75 10.05
CA GLN A 108 11.15 -16.93 9.84
C GLN A 108 12.38 -17.42 10.62
N GLU A 109 12.20 -17.94 11.84
CA GLU A 109 13.31 -18.31 12.73
C GLU A 109 13.86 -19.73 12.55
N TYR A 110 13.11 -20.68 12.00
CA TYR A 110 13.62 -22.05 11.83
C TYR A 110 14.63 -22.17 10.69
N GLY A 111 15.90 -21.83 10.98
CA GLY A 111 17.06 -22.49 10.37
C GLY A 111 18.08 -21.62 9.62
N THR A 112 17.85 -20.31 9.41
CA THR A 112 18.82 -19.49 8.66
C THR A 112 18.80 -18.01 9.10
N THR A 113 19.78 -17.63 9.91
CA THR A 113 19.95 -16.31 10.54
C THR A 113 20.23 -15.14 9.57
N LYS A 114 20.13 -15.31 8.24
CA LYS A 114 20.52 -14.30 7.24
C LYS A 114 19.72 -14.34 5.92
N ILE A 115 18.39 -14.44 5.96
CA ILE A 115 17.60 -14.38 4.72
C ILE A 115 17.12 -12.96 4.43
N ARG A 116 17.48 -12.42 3.26
CA ARG A 116 17.12 -11.07 2.77
C ARG A 116 15.62 -10.74 2.82
N ALA A 117 14.74 -11.74 2.67
CA ALA A 117 13.30 -11.54 2.70
C ALA A 117 12.72 -11.24 4.10
N MET A 118 13.50 -11.36 5.18
CA MET A 118 12.99 -11.02 6.53
C MET A 118 12.54 -9.57 6.65
N SER A 119 13.17 -8.67 5.90
CA SER A 119 12.82 -7.26 5.86
C SER A 119 11.89 -6.89 4.70
N ALA A 120 11.22 -7.85 4.05
CA ALA A 120 10.32 -7.56 2.92
C ALA A 120 9.22 -6.54 3.26
N LEU A 121 8.60 -6.67 4.44
CA LEU A 121 7.60 -5.71 4.92
C LEU A 121 8.21 -4.32 5.17
N GLN A 122 9.41 -4.26 5.75
CA GLN A 122 10.10 -2.99 6.00
C GLN A 122 10.57 -2.32 4.70
N GLN A 123 11.07 -3.11 3.74
CA GLN A 123 11.51 -2.62 2.44
C GLN A 123 10.34 -2.10 1.61
N SER A 124 9.21 -2.82 1.59
CA SER A 124 8.00 -2.34 0.91
C SER A 124 7.41 -1.11 1.59
N TYR A 125 7.50 -1.00 2.92
CA TYR A 125 7.17 0.23 3.66
C TYR A 125 7.99 1.43 3.23
N VAL A 126 9.31 1.29 3.13
CA VAL A 126 10.17 2.38 2.66
C VAL A 126 9.77 2.82 1.25
N LYS A 127 9.57 1.86 0.34
CA LYS A 127 9.12 2.15 -1.04
C LYS A 127 7.74 2.82 -1.08
N GLY A 128 6.77 2.30 -0.33
CA GLY A 128 5.42 2.88 -0.27
C GLY A 128 5.43 4.31 0.24
N ARG A 129 6.23 4.59 1.27
CA ARG A 129 6.43 5.95 1.81
C ARG A 129 7.08 6.88 0.79
N GLU A 130 8.09 6.41 0.07
CA GLU A 130 8.76 7.20 -0.99
C GLU A 130 7.80 7.50 -2.15
N ARG A 131 7.02 6.52 -2.60
CA ARG A 131 5.98 6.70 -3.62
C ARG A 131 4.91 7.67 -3.19
N LEU A 132 4.44 7.56 -1.95
CA LEU A 132 3.48 8.52 -1.40
C LEU A 132 4.06 9.94 -1.43
N ARG A 133 5.32 10.10 -1.00
CA ARG A 133 5.99 11.41 -1.03
C ARG A 133 6.11 11.97 -2.45
N GLU A 134 6.53 11.16 -3.41
CA GLU A 134 6.64 11.56 -4.82
C GLU A 134 5.29 12.02 -5.39
N ARG A 135 4.22 11.27 -5.11
CA ARG A 135 2.85 11.59 -5.57
C ARG A 135 2.32 12.88 -4.95
N LEU A 136 2.49 13.03 -3.63
CA LEU A 136 2.08 14.26 -2.93
C LEU A 136 2.86 15.49 -3.42
N GLN A 137 4.17 15.36 -3.64
CA GLN A 137 4.98 16.44 -4.21
C GLN A 137 4.54 16.80 -5.63
N ALA A 138 4.20 15.81 -6.47
CA ALA A 138 3.67 16.05 -7.81
C ALA A 138 2.32 16.79 -7.81
N MET A 139 1.55 16.67 -6.73
CA MET A 139 0.30 17.39 -6.49
C MET A 139 0.52 18.78 -5.85
N GLY A 140 1.77 19.18 -5.60
CA GLY A 140 2.10 20.45 -4.96
C GLY A 140 1.87 20.48 -3.44
N LEU A 141 1.73 19.31 -2.81
CA LEU A 141 1.53 19.18 -1.37
C LEU A 141 2.88 19.01 -0.66
N GLU A 142 3.10 19.77 0.41
CA GLU A 142 4.29 19.60 1.24
C GLU A 142 4.16 18.36 2.12
N VAL A 143 5.20 17.53 2.11
CA VAL A 143 5.30 16.31 2.94
C VAL A 143 6.40 16.54 3.97
N HIS A 144 6.00 16.86 5.20
CA HIS A 144 6.90 17.04 6.34
C HIS A 144 7.39 15.69 6.88
#